data_AF-A0AAW9HUY3-F1
#
_entry.id   AF-A0AAW9HUY3-F1
#
_cell.length_a   1.000
_cell.length_b   1.000
_cell.length_c   1.000
_cell.angle_alpha   90.00
_cell.angle_beta   90.00
_cell.angle_gamma   90.00
#
_symmetry.space_group_name_H-M   'P 1'
#
loop_
_entity.id
_entity.type
_entity.pdbx_description
1 polymer ?
#
loop_
_entity_poly.entity_id
_entity_poly.type
_entity_poly.pdbx_seq_one_letter_code
_entity_poly.pdbx_strand_id
1 'polypeptide(L)'
;MIKESALKKKKEGQLHPFTLFALTILVSFQVFFGNQTVYWAVLILTLLIALNASTGLFLRQIIVFSVSYGMMYLLAFADLGYVTGIFIGLFALIARFIPIFNIGIVLILTSPSKILACFRKLHMPNTVSVAMIAALRFMDEIGLRLHEIRNGMKIRGFHASLLHPVRTFELYFVPLVYKCLHVSETLVSSIIAKGIEYEGEKTSYYDMRFKFADGISLFAGVALLGVALWTS
;
A
#
# COMPACT_ATOMS: atom_id res chain seq x y z
N MET A 1 -6.05 -18.60 14.48
CA MET A 1 -5.83 -18.23 13.06
C MET A 1 -7.03 -17.53 12.39
N ILE A 2 -8.29 -17.95 12.58
CA ILE A 2 -9.46 -17.35 11.89
C ILE A 2 -9.91 -15.99 12.49
N LYS A 3 -9.56 -15.68 13.75
CA LYS A 3 -9.94 -14.40 14.40
C LYS A 3 -9.06 -13.20 14.00
N GLU A 4 -7.79 -13.40 13.66
CA GLU A 4 -6.90 -12.28 13.26
C GLU A 4 -7.21 -11.76 11.85
N SER A 5 -7.65 -12.62 10.94
CA SER A 5 -8.10 -12.21 9.60
C SER A 5 -9.41 -11.41 9.65
N ALA A 6 -10.29 -11.68 10.61
CA ALA A 6 -11.54 -10.94 10.81
C ALA A 6 -11.32 -9.53 11.39
N LEU A 7 -10.32 -9.35 12.26
CA LEU A 7 -9.99 -8.05 12.87
C LEU A 7 -9.28 -7.11 11.88
N LYS A 8 -8.50 -7.65 10.93
CA LYS A 8 -7.88 -6.88 9.84
C LYS A 8 -8.91 -6.34 8.83
N LYS A 9 -10.00 -7.08 8.62
CA LYS A 9 -11.12 -6.73 7.71
C LYS A 9 -11.90 -5.47 8.14
N LYS A 10 -11.83 -5.07 9.42
CA LYS A 10 -12.57 -3.92 9.98
C LYS A 10 -11.83 -2.58 9.90
N LYS A 11 -10.56 -2.56 9.45
CA LYS A 11 -9.72 -1.35 9.28
C LYS A 11 -9.30 -1.11 7.83
N GLU A 12 -10.04 -1.67 6.88
CA GLU A 12 -9.73 -1.47 5.47
C GLU A 12 -10.47 -0.24 4.96
N GLY A 13 -9.72 0.79 4.55
CA GLY A 13 -10.26 1.92 3.81
C GLY A 13 -11.15 1.44 2.68
N GLN A 14 -12.34 2.03 2.60
CA GLN A 14 -13.42 1.57 1.71
C GLN A 14 -13.23 1.99 0.24
N LEU A 15 -12.10 2.63 -0.10
CA LEU A 15 -11.82 3.12 -1.44
C LEU A 15 -11.10 2.07 -2.30
N HIS A 16 -11.35 2.13 -3.60
CA HIS A 16 -10.67 1.32 -4.61
C HIS A 16 -9.17 1.68 -4.67
N PRO A 17 -8.25 0.71 -4.60
CA PRO A 17 -6.81 1.01 -4.69
C PRO A 17 -6.41 1.68 -6.02
N PHE A 18 -7.17 1.48 -7.09
CA PHE A 18 -6.94 2.20 -8.34
C PHE A 18 -7.25 3.70 -8.25
N THR A 19 -8.32 4.08 -7.52
CA THR A 19 -8.61 5.50 -7.30
C THR A 19 -7.57 6.14 -6.39
N LEU A 20 -7.04 5.41 -5.40
CA LEU A 20 -5.89 5.86 -4.60
C LEU A 20 -4.62 6.03 -5.44
N PHE A 21 -4.34 5.12 -6.37
CA PHE A 21 -3.19 5.23 -7.28
C PHE A 21 -3.34 6.42 -8.23
N ALA A 22 -4.51 6.56 -8.86
CA ALA A 22 -4.83 7.72 -9.69
C ALA A 22 -4.71 9.02 -8.88
N LEU A 23 -5.28 9.09 -7.67
CA LEU A 23 -5.15 10.24 -6.77
C LEU A 23 -3.70 10.53 -6.40
N THR A 24 -2.85 9.52 -6.21
CA THR A 24 -1.43 9.72 -5.93
C THR A 24 -0.74 10.44 -7.09
N ILE A 25 -1.04 10.03 -8.33
CA ILE A 25 -0.52 10.69 -9.54
C ILE A 25 -1.06 12.11 -9.64
N LEU A 26 -2.38 12.30 -9.50
CA LEU A 26 -3.03 13.62 -9.59
C LEU A 26 -2.49 14.58 -8.52
N VAL A 27 -2.34 14.13 -7.27
CA VAL A 27 -1.77 14.93 -6.17
C VAL A 27 -0.30 15.23 -6.42
N SER A 28 0.47 14.30 -7.01
CA SER A 28 1.86 14.58 -7.38
C SER A 28 1.94 15.73 -8.39
N PHE A 29 1.13 15.71 -9.45
CA PHE A 29 1.03 16.83 -10.40
C PHE A 29 0.60 18.13 -9.71
N GLN A 30 -0.37 18.05 -8.80
CA GLN A 30 -0.87 19.21 -8.09
C GLN A 30 0.14 19.84 -7.12
N VAL A 31 1.08 19.07 -6.57
CA VAL A 31 2.14 19.62 -5.71
C VAL A 31 3.15 20.47 -6.51
N PHE A 32 3.36 20.14 -7.79
CA PHE A 32 4.23 20.92 -8.69
C PHE A 32 3.57 22.21 -9.20
N PHE A 33 2.28 22.14 -9.58
CA PHE A 33 1.55 23.27 -10.16
C PHE A 33 0.62 23.99 -9.17
N GLY A 34 0.59 23.57 -7.90
CA GLY A 34 -0.43 24.02 -6.95
C GLY A 34 -0.07 25.32 -6.24
N ASN A 35 -0.97 26.30 -6.38
CA ASN A 35 -1.07 27.48 -5.52
C ASN A 35 -1.33 27.10 -4.04
N GLN A 36 -1.04 28.03 -3.12
CA GLN A 36 -1.20 27.80 -1.68
C GLN A 36 -2.63 27.36 -1.30
N THR A 37 -3.66 27.93 -1.93
CA THR A 37 -5.08 27.58 -1.71
C THR A 37 -5.39 26.14 -2.15
N VAL A 38 -4.87 25.72 -3.29
CA VAL A 38 -5.03 24.37 -3.84
C VAL A 38 -4.38 23.32 -2.93
N TYR A 39 -3.23 23.65 -2.34
CA TYR A 39 -2.56 22.77 -1.37
C TYR A 39 -3.41 22.49 -0.13
N TRP A 40 -4.05 23.51 0.45
CA TRP A 40 -4.96 23.32 1.59
C TRP A 40 -6.16 22.43 1.25
N ALA A 41 -6.74 22.61 0.05
CA ALA A 41 -7.83 21.77 -0.42
C ALA A 41 -7.42 20.30 -0.58
N VAL A 42 -6.23 20.03 -1.13
CA VAL A 42 -5.67 18.67 -1.25
C VAL A 42 -5.42 18.06 0.11
N LEU A 43 -4.83 18.80 1.04
CA LEU A 43 -4.59 18.31 2.40
C LEU A 43 -5.88 17.86 3.07
N ILE A 44 -6.94 18.68 3.00
CA ILE A 44 -8.26 18.34 3.56
C ILE A 44 -8.81 17.07 2.91
N LEU A 45 -8.73 16.96 1.57
CA LEU A 45 -9.18 15.78 0.84
C LEU A 45 -8.41 14.51 1.29
N THR A 46 -7.08 14.59 1.40
CA THR A 46 -6.25 13.46 1.84
C THR A 46 -6.51 13.06 3.30
N LEU A 47 -6.77 14.04 4.18
CA LEU A 47 -7.13 13.81 5.59
C LEU A 47 -8.51 13.13 5.71
N LEU A 48 -9.49 13.52 4.89
CA LEU A 48 -10.80 12.85 4.85
C LEU A 48 -10.69 11.39 4.38
N ILE A 49 -9.83 11.11 3.39
CA ILE A 49 -9.54 9.75 2.92
C ILE A 49 -8.84 8.95 4.04
N ALA A 50 -7.88 9.54 4.75
CA ALA A 50 -7.19 8.89 5.85
C ALA A 50 -8.10 8.62 7.05
N LEU A 51 -9.04 9.51 7.36
CA LEU A 51 -10.06 9.33 8.39
C LEU A 51 -10.96 8.13 8.07
N ASN A 52 -11.38 8.00 6.81
CA ASN A 52 -12.15 6.85 6.32
C ASN A 52 -11.36 5.54 6.34
N ALA A 53 -10.02 5.58 6.31
CA ALA A 53 -9.17 4.41 6.38
C ALA A 53 -8.92 3.95 7.83
N SER A 54 -8.42 4.84 8.70
CA SER A 54 -8.35 4.57 10.15
C SER A 54 -8.07 5.83 10.97
N THR A 55 -8.67 5.90 12.16
CA THR A 55 -8.51 7.03 13.10
C THR A 55 -7.06 7.18 13.62
N GLY A 56 -6.30 6.08 13.72
CA GLY A 56 -4.91 6.12 14.17
C GLY A 56 -3.94 6.70 13.15
N LEU A 57 -4.20 6.51 11.85
CA LEU A 57 -3.43 7.14 10.78
C LEU A 57 -3.71 8.63 10.74
N PHE A 58 -4.97 9.02 10.81
CA PHE A 58 -5.38 10.42 10.85
C PHE A 58 -4.67 11.20 11.97
N LEU A 59 -4.63 10.64 13.19
CA LEU A 59 -3.96 11.29 14.32
C LEU A 59 -2.45 11.43 14.09
N ARG A 60 -1.79 10.38 13.59
CA ARG A 60 -0.36 10.42 13.24
C ARG A 60 -0.07 11.47 12.17
N GLN A 61 -0.94 11.62 11.18
CA GLN A 61 -0.78 12.58 10.09
C GLN A 61 -0.95 14.02 10.57
N ILE A 62 -1.94 14.28 11.44
CA ILE A 62 -2.11 15.60 12.08
C ILE A 62 -0.88 15.96 12.92
N ILE A 63 -0.32 15.01 13.67
CA ILE A 63 0.88 15.24 14.47
C ILE A 63 2.07 15.60 13.56
N VAL A 64 2.31 14.83 12.50
CA VAL A 64 3.42 15.11 11.56
C VAL A 64 3.25 16.47 10.90
N PHE A 65 2.03 16.82 10.48
CA PHE A 65 1.72 18.14 9.90
C PHE A 65 1.95 19.26 10.91
N SER A 66 1.39 19.15 12.12
CA SER A 66 1.54 20.12 13.20
C SER A 66 3.00 20.35 13.58
N VAL A 67 3.80 19.28 13.68
CA VAL A 67 5.25 19.38 13.94
C VAL A 67 5.97 20.09 12.80
N SER A 68 5.67 19.76 11.54
CA SER A 68 6.33 20.42 10.39
C SER A 68 6.04 21.92 10.31
N TYR A 69 4.78 22.32 10.57
CA TYR A 69 4.37 23.73 10.52
C TYR A 69 4.84 24.50 11.76
N GLY A 70 4.82 23.85 12.94
CA GLY A 70 5.37 24.41 14.18
C GLY A 70 6.87 24.67 14.09
N MET A 71 7.62 23.76 13.47
CA MET A 71 9.06 23.94 13.23
C MET A 71 9.33 25.10 12.28
N MET A 72 8.53 25.25 11.23
CA MET A 72 8.61 26.38 10.30
C MET A 72 8.36 27.72 11.01
N TYR A 73 7.35 27.80 11.87
CA TYR A 73 7.03 29.03 12.62
C TYR A 73 8.10 29.37 13.67
N LEU A 74 8.67 28.36 14.34
CA LEU A 74 9.75 28.53 15.30
C LEU A 74 11.04 29.06 14.64
N LEU A 75 11.38 28.50 13.47
CA LEU A 75 12.53 28.94 12.66
C LEU A 75 12.35 30.35 12.10
N ALA A 76 11.10 30.76 11.81
CA ALA A 76 10.78 32.12 11.40
C ALA A 76 10.96 33.13 12.54
N PHE A 77 10.72 32.72 13.79
CA PHE A 77 10.90 33.58 14.97
C PHE A 77 12.37 33.76 15.39
N ALA A 78 13.25 32.85 14.98
CA ALA A 78 14.66 32.81 15.40
C ALA A 78 15.58 33.72 14.57
N ASP A 79 15.09 34.31 13.47
CA ASP A 79 15.70 35.35 12.62
C ASP A 79 17.26 35.36 12.49
N LEU A 80 17.87 34.20 12.23
CA LEU A 80 19.32 34.00 12.06
C LEU A 80 19.82 34.24 10.61
N GLY A 81 19.20 35.15 9.84
CA GLY A 81 19.66 35.55 8.50
C GLY A 81 19.50 34.48 7.41
N TYR A 82 20.39 34.43 6.40
CA TYR A 82 20.25 33.56 5.21
C TYR A 82 20.11 32.06 5.51
N VAL A 83 20.65 31.59 6.63
CA VAL A 83 20.60 30.19 7.03
C VAL A 83 19.18 29.77 7.43
N THR A 84 18.38 30.66 8.05
CA THR A 84 16.99 30.34 8.40
C THR A 84 16.13 30.16 7.16
N GLY A 85 16.36 30.97 6.11
CA GLY A 85 15.64 30.84 4.83
C GLY A 85 15.80 29.46 4.18
N ILE A 86 17.01 28.88 4.24
CA ILE A 86 17.29 27.54 3.72
C ILE A 86 16.52 26.48 4.51
N PHE A 87 16.57 26.54 5.85
CA PHE A 87 15.84 25.60 6.70
C PHE A 87 14.33 25.72 6.55
N ILE A 88 13.79 26.94 6.47
CA ILE A 88 12.37 27.20 6.22
C ILE A 88 11.95 26.61 4.86
N GLY A 89 12.77 26.80 3.82
CA GLY A 89 12.53 26.20 2.51
C GLY A 89 12.53 24.66 2.53
N LEU A 90 13.46 24.05 3.28
CA LEU A 90 13.53 22.59 3.43
C LEU A 90 12.28 22.05 4.15
N PHE A 91 11.86 22.67 5.25
CA PHE A 91 10.65 22.27 5.97
C PHE A 91 9.38 22.51 5.16
N ALA A 92 9.31 23.59 4.39
CA ALA A 92 8.21 23.85 3.47
C ALA A 92 8.13 22.79 2.35
N LEU A 93 9.27 22.33 1.83
CA LEU A 93 9.33 21.26 0.84
C LEU A 93 8.88 19.92 1.45
N ILE A 94 9.37 19.57 2.64
CA ILE A 94 8.92 18.38 3.37
C ILE A 94 7.40 18.42 3.61
N ALA A 95 6.88 19.57 4.06
CA ALA A 95 5.45 19.77 4.27
C ALA A 95 4.66 19.55 2.96
N ARG A 96 5.14 20.05 1.83
CA ARG A 96 4.52 19.87 0.50
C ARG A 96 4.38 18.40 0.09
N PHE A 97 5.28 17.52 0.53
CA PHE A 97 5.21 16.09 0.24
C PHE A 97 4.31 15.28 1.19
N ILE A 98 3.90 15.83 2.33
CA ILE A 98 3.00 15.17 3.30
C ILE A 98 1.73 14.56 2.66
N PRO A 99 0.94 15.27 1.82
CA PRO A 99 -0.26 14.70 1.22
C PRO A 99 0.03 13.49 0.30
N ILE A 100 1.17 13.47 -0.38
CA ILE A 100 1.60 12.35 -1.23
C ILE A 100 1.89 11.12 -0.35
N PHE A 101 2.67 11.31 0.72
CA PHE A 101 2.96 10.24 1.67
C PHE A 101 1.69 9.73 2.37
N ASN A 102 0.71 10.60 2.65
CA ASN A 102 -0.56 10.20 3.25
C ASN A 102 -1.33 9.20 2.38
N ILE A 103 -1.50 9.50 1.09
CA ILE A 103 -2.17 8.59 0.16
C ILE A 103 -1.34 7.31 -0.03
N GLY A 104 -0.01 7.45 -0.14
CA GLY A 104 0.90 6.31 -0.27
C GLY A 104 0.81 5.33 0.91
N ILE A 105 0.73 5.83 2.15
CA ILE A 105 0.54 4.98 3.34
C ILE A 105 -0.81 4.26 3.29
N VAL A 106 -1.89 4.95 2.90
CA VAL A 106 -3.22 4.35 2.74
C VAL A 106 -3.20 3.27 1.62
N LEU A 107 -2.44 3.49 0.56
CA LEU A 107 -2.24 2.52 -0.52
C LEU A 107 -1.49 1.27 -0.03
N ILE A 108 -0.40 1.43 0.73
CA ILE A 108 0.38 0.31 1.28
C ILE A 108 -0.44 -0.50 2.29
N LEU A 109 -1.28 0.18 3.07
CA LEU A 109 -2.20 -0.48 4.01
C LEU A 109 -3.35 -1.20 3.32
N THR A 110 -3.61 -0.89 2.05
CA THR A 110 -4.62 -1.58 1.28
C THR A 110 -4.15 -3.00 0.97
N SER A 111 -5.03 -3.97 1.18
CA SER A 111 -4.71 -5.38 0.96
C SER A 111 -4.14 -5.62 -0.46
N PRO A 112 -3.02 -6.35 -0.61
CA PRO A 112 -2.45 -6.71 -1.91
C PRO A 112 -3.47 -7.37 -2.85
N SER A 113 -4.40 -8.13 -2.26
CA SER A 113 -5.48 -8.80 -2.96
C SER A 113 -6.46 -7.81 -3.61
N LYS A 114 -6.71 -6.65 -2.99
CA LYS A 114 -7.57 -5.57 -3.53
C LYS A 114 -6.87 -4.78 -4.64
N ILE A 115 -5.57 -4.53 -4.49
CA ILE A 115 -4.76 -3.88 -5.53
C ILE A 115 -4.83 -4.72 -6.80
N LEU A 116 -4.67 -6.02 -6.65
CA LEU A 116 -4.61 -6.92 -7.79
C LEU A 116 -5.97 -7.23 -8.44
N ALA A 117 -6.99 -7.32 -7.61
CA ALA A 117 -8.39 -7.22 -7.99
C ALA A 117 -8.70 -6.03 -8.92
N CYS A 118 -8.06 -4.88 -8.68
CA CYS A 118 -8.21 -3.70 -9.53
C CYS A 118 -7.44 -3.82 -10.86
N PHE A 119 -6.23 -4.38 -10.85
CA PHE A 119 -5.49 -4.67 -12.09
C PHE A 119 -6.28 -5.56 -13.06
N ARG A 120 -7.12 -6.46 -12.52
CA ARG A 120 -8.03 -7.28 -13.32
C ARG A 120 -9.08 -6.49 -14.11
N LYS A 121 -9.50 -5.31 -13.63
CA LYS A 121 -10.43 -4.42 -14.37
C LYS A 121 -9.75 -3.66 -15.51
N LEU A 122 -8.43 -3.57 -15.49
CA LEU A 122 -7.63 -2.83 -16.45
C LEU A 122 -7.33 -3.71 -17.67
N HIS A 123 -8.38 -4.24 -18.31
CA HIS A 123 -8.33 -5.05 -19.54
C HIS A 123 -7.22 -6.12 -19.61
N MET A 124 -6.77 -6.64 -18.46
CA MET A 124 -5.81 -7.74 -18.43
C MET A 124 -6.56 -9.06 -18.59
N PRO A 125 -6.02 -10.04 -19.36
CA PRO A 125 -6.65 -11.34 -19.52
C PRO A 125 -6.94 -11.95 -18.15
N ASN A 126 -8.15 -12.49 -17.95
CA ASN A 126 -8.59 -13.06 -16.68
C ASN A 126 -7.58 -14.08 -16.11
N THR A 127 -6.91 -14.83 -16.99
CA THR A 127 -5.84 -15.79 -16.66
C THR A 127 -4.65 -15.15 -15.95
N VAL A 128 -4.17 -14.01 -16.44
CA VAL A 128 -3.01 -13.30 -15.87
C VAL A 128 -3.35 -12.76 -14.49
N SER A 129 -4.55 -12.22 -14.32
CA SER A 129 -5.01 -11.67 -13.04
C SER A 129 -5.12 -12.73 -11.96
N VAL A 130 -5.66 -13.91 -12.29
CA VAL A 130 -5.76 -15.04 -11.34
C VAL A 130 -4.37 -15.56 -10.97
N ALA A 131 -3.47 -15.71 -11.94
CA ALA A 131 -2.09 -16.14 -11.70
C ALA A 131 -1.36 -15.19 -10.75
N MET A 132 -1.54 -13.88 -10.93
CA MET A 132 -0.94 -12.88 -10.08
C MET A 132 -1.52 -12.93 -8.65
N ILE A 133 -2.82 -13.24 -8.48
CA ILE A 133 -3.48 -13.32 -7.14
C ILE A 133 -2.95 -14.52 -6.40
N ALA A 134 -2.82 -15.64 -7.11
CA ALA A 134 -2.17 -16.82 -6.58
C ALA A 134 -0.73 -16.52 -6.15
N ALA A 135 0.05 -15.80 -6.98
CA ALA A 135 1.43 -15.43 -6.66
C ALA A 135 1.57 -14.55 -5.42
N LEU A 136 0.75 -13.49 -5.29
CA LEU A 136 0.76 -12.63 -4.10
C LEU A 136 0.37 -13.39 -2.83
N ARG A 137 -0.65 -14.24 -2.91
CA ARG A 137 -1.04 -15.11 -1.79
C ARG A 137 0.07 -16.10 -1.43
N PHE A 138 0.81 -16.58 -2.42
CA PHE A 138 1.97 -17.44 -2.22
C PHE A 138 3.11 -16.69 -1.51
N MET A 139 3.36 -15.43 -1.87
CA MET A 139 4.34 -14.59 -1.17
C MET A 139 3.98 -14.38 0.31
N ASP A 140 2.70 -14.09 0.61
CA ASP A 140 2.22 -13.95 1.98
C ASP A 140 2.41 -15.26 2.78
N GLU A 141 2.12 -16.41 2.16
CA GLU A 141 2.31 -17.74 2.75
C GLU A 141 3.78 -18.06 3.01
N ILE A 142 4.68 -17.72 2.08
CA ILE A 142 6.14 -17.89 2.24
C ILE A 142 6.63 -17.10 3.45
N GLY A 143 6.16 -15.86 3.64
CA GLY A 143 6.53 -15.04 4.80
C GLY A 143 6.14 -15.70 6.13
N LEU A 144 4.95 -16.29 6.21
CA LEU A 144 4.48 -17.00 7.39
C LEU A 144 5.33 -18.24 7.67
N ARG A 145 5.64 -19.02 6.64
CA ARG A 145 6.48 -20.23 6.74
C ARG A 145 7.91 -19.91 7.14
N LEU A 146 8.48 -18.82 6.62
CA LEU A 146 9.79 -18.34 7.06
C LEU A 146 9.80 -17.99 8.54
N HIS A 147 8.72 -17.38 9.04
CA HIS A 147 8.58 -17.07 10.47
C HIS A 147 8.47 -18.35 11.32
N GLU A 148 7.70 -19.35 10.88
CA GLU A 148 7.61 -20.66 11.55
C GLU A 148 8.96 -21.40 11.55
N ILE A 149 9.66 -21.43 10.41
CA ILE A 149 11.01 -22.02 10.31
C ILE A 149 11.96 -21.31 11.25
N ARG A 150 11.96 -19.97 11.26
CA ARG A 150 12.79 -19.16 12.18
C ARG A 150 12.49 -19.49 13.63
N ASN A 151 11.22 -19.62 14.02
CA ASN A 151 10.85 -19.97 15.38
C ASN A 151 11.23 -21.42 15.73
N GLY A 152 11.07 -22.36 14.80
CA GLY A 152 11.50 -23.75 14.97
C GLY A 152 13.01 -23.88 15.15
N MET A 153 13.80 -23.08 14.42
CA MET A 153 15.26 -23.05 14.57
C MET A 153 15.70 -22.43 15.91
N LYS A 154 14.99 -21.40 16.38
CA LYS A 154 15.21 -20.80 17.71
C LYS A 154 14.99 -21.82 18.83
N ILE A 155 13.95 -22.67 18.72
CA ILE A 155 13.65 -23.73 19.71
C ILE A 155 14.73 -24.83 19.70
N ARG A 156 15.28 -25.14 18.52
CA ARG A 156 16.35 -26.14 18.36
C ARG A 156 17.76 -25.62 18.75
N GLY A 157 17.88 -24.39 19.25
CA GLY A 157 19.14 -23.81 19.72
C GLY A 157 20.09 -23.34 18.60
N PHE A 158 19.67 -23.40 17.34
CA PHE A 158 20.45 -22.87 16.22
C PHE A 158 20.35 -21.35 16.20
N HIS A 159 21.44 -20.68 16.55
CA HIS A 159 21.56 -19.24 16.38
C HIS A 159 21.97 -18.95 14.95
N ALA A 160 21.25 -18.05 14.28
CA ALA A 160 21.66 -17.51 12.99
C ALA A 160 22.99 -16.79 13.18
N SER A 161 24.09 -17.50 12.94
CA SER A 161 25.42 -16.94 13.07
C SER A 161 25.69 -16.09 11.83
N LEU A 162 25.77 -14.78 12.01
CA LEU A 162 26.17 -13.83 10.97
C LEU A 162 27.58 -14.13 10.42
N LEU A 163 28.39 -14.91 11.15
CA LEU A 163 29.72 -15.32 10.75
C LEU A 163 29.70 -16.40 9.65
N HIS A 164 28.64 -17.21 9.53
CA HIS A 164 28.51 -18.27 8.52
C HIS A 164 27.17 -18.15 7.77
N PRO A 165 27.03 -17.13 6.89
CA PRO A 165 25.80 -16.86 6.16
C PRO A 165 25.41 -18.02 5.21
N VAL A 166 26.40 -18.72 4.63
CA VAL A 166 26.15 -19.84 3.69
C VAL A 166 25.46 -21.02 4.39
N ARG A 167 25.97 -21.43 5.55
CA ARG A 167 25.40 -22.53 6.34
C ARG A 167 24.01 -22.19 6.90
N THR A 168 23.83 -20.93 7.28
CA THR A 168 22.52 -20.42 7.72
C THR A 168 21.53 -20.45 6.56
N PHE A 169 21.93 -20.00 5.37
CA PHE A 169 21.09 -20.04 4.18
C PHE A 169 20.67 -21.46 3.81
N GLU A 170 21.60 -22.42 3.81
CA GLU A 170 21.30 -23.83 3.53
C GLU A 170 20.25 -24.41 4.50
N LEU A 171 20.37 -24.11 5.81
CA LEU A 171 19.40 -24.55 6.83
C LEU A 171 17.99 -23.98 6.62
N TYR A 172 17.85 -22.75 6.12
CA TYR A 172 16.56 -22.15 5.82
C TYR A 172 16.02 -22.61 4.45
N PHE A 173 16.89 -22.72 3.45
CA PHE A 173 16.52 -22.93 2.06
C PHE A 173 16.04 -24.36 1.79
N VAL A 174 16.76 -25.37 2.30
CA VAL A 174 16.40 -26.80 2.11
C VAL A 174 14.95 -27.12 2.56
N PRO A 175 14.52 -26.80 3.80
CA PRO A 175 13.15 -27.07 4.22
C PRO A 175 12.11 -26.20 3.47
N LEU A 176 12.48 -24.98 3.07
CA LEU A 176 11.61 -24.10 2.31
C LEU A 176 11.31 -24.67 0.92
N VAL A 177 12.35 -25.13 0.19
CA VAL A 177 12.20 -25.74 -1.14
C VAL A 177 11.40 -27.04 -1.03
N TYR A 178 11.72 -27.91 -0.07
CA TYR A 178 10.97 -29.15 0.13
C TYR A 178 9.47 -28.88 0.37
N LYS A 179 9.14 -27.89 1.21
CA LYS A 179 7.75 -27.48 1.44
C LYS A 179 7.08 -26.90 0.20
N CYS A 180 7.79 -26.10 -0.60
CA CYS A 180 7.24 -25.54 -1.84
C CYS A 180 6.96 -26.62 -2.88
N LEU A 181 7.87 -27.59 -3.05
CA LEU A 181 7.68 -28.74 -3.93
C LEU A 181 6.43 -29.54 -3.52
N HIS A 182 6.30 -29.87 -2.24
CA HIS A 182 5.14 -30.61 -1.73
C HIS A 182 3.81 -29.84 -1.90
N VAL A 183 3.80 -28.52 -1.66
CA VAL A 183 2.62 -27.68 -1.91
C VAL A 183 2.29 -27.62 -3.41
N SER A 184 3.30 -27.58 -4.28
CA SER A 184 3.09 -27.60 -5.73
C SER A 184 2.47 -28.92 -6.18
N GLU A 185 2.98 -30.06 -5.73
CA GLU A 185 2.43 -31.39 -6.06
C GLU A 185 0.98 -31.54 -5.62
N THR A 186 0.66 -31.13 -4.38
CA THR A 186 -0.71 -31.18 -3.85
C THR A 186 -1.65 -30.21 -4.56
N LEU A 187 -1.15 -29.06 -5.02
CA LEU A 187 -1.92 -28.10 -5.80
C LEU A 187 -2.18 -28.63 -7.22
N VAL A 188 -1.18 -29.23 -7.86
CA VAL A 188 -1.32 -29.88 -9.17
C VAL A 188 -2.32 -31.04 -9.11
N SER A 189 -2.22 -31.93 -8.11
CA SER A 189 -3.16 -33.03 -7.96
C SER A 189 -4.61 -32.54 -7.75
N SER A 190 -4.78 -31.46 -6.98
CA SER A 190 -6.08 -30.83 -6.75
C SER A 190 -6.65 -30.16 -8.01
N ILE A 191 -5.79 -29.57 -8.84
CA ILE A 191 -6.15 -28.94 -10.11
C ILE A 191 -6.58 -29.99 -11.14
N ILE A 192 -5.83 -31.10 -11.24
CA ILE A 192 -6.18 -32.24 -12.12
C ILE A 192 -7.52 -32.85 -11.67
N ALA A 193 -7.70 -33.07 -10.36
CA ALA A 193 -8.94 -33.60 -9.81
C ALA A 193 -10.16 -32.68 -10.03
N LYS A 194 -9.95 -31.36 -10.13
CA LYS A 194 -10.99 -30.38 -10.47
C LYS A 194 -11.27 -30.25 -11.97
N GLY A 195 -10.56 -31.01 -12.82
CA GLY A 195 -10.79 -31.01 -14.26
C GLY A 195 -10.41 -29.69 -14.93
N ILE A 196 -9.20 -29.18 -14.69
CA ILE A 196 -8.74 -27.94 -15.34
C ILE A 196 -8.68 -28.03 -16.87
N GLU A 197 -8.57 -29.25 -17.38
CA GLU A 197 -8.57 -29.63 -18.81
C GLU A 197 -9.98 -29.62 -19.43
N TYR A 198 -11.03 -29.38 -18.63
CA TYR A 198 -12.38 -29.26 -19.16
C TYR A 198 -12.51 -27.99 -20.04
N GLU A 199 -12.89 -28.18 -21.31
CA GLU A 199 -13.03 -27.13 -22.33
C GLU A 199 -14.28 -26.24 -22.17
N GLY A 200 -15.08 -26.44 -21.12
CA GLY A 200 -16.26 -25.61 -20.85
C GLY A 200 -15.91 -24.17 -20.41
N GLU A 201 -16.89 -23.27 -20.53
CA GLU A 201 -16.71 -21.86 -20.15
C GLU A 201 -16.33 -21.70 -18.67
N LYS A 202 -15.16 -21.11 -18.43
CA LYS A 202 -14.62 -20.88 -17.08
C LYS A 202 -15.26 -19.61 -16.49
N THR A 203 -16.11 -19.77 -15.49
CA THR A 203 -16.77 -18.63 -14.82
C THR A 203 -15.87 -17.99 -13.76
N SER A 204 -15.94 -16.65 -13.67
CA SER A 204 -15.14 -15.87 -12.71
C SER A 204 -15.90 -15.66 -11.41
N TYR A 205 -15.29 -16.06 -10.28
CA TYR A 205 -15.90 -15.97 -8.94
C TYR A 205 -15.82 -14.57 -8.28
N TYR A 206 -15.00 -13.66 -8.80
CA TYR A 206 -14.75 -12.36 -8.16
C TYR A 206 -15.41 -11.23 -8.94
N ASP A 207 -16.49 -10.72 -8.37
CA ASP A 207 -17.25 -9.59 -8.90
C ASP A 207 -16.91 -8.33 -8.08
N MET A 208 -16.05 -7.46 -8.63
CA MET A 208 -15.63 -6.23 -7.96
C MET A 208 -16.44 -5.05 -8.48
N ARG A 209 -17.39 -4.62 -7.66
CA ARG A 209 -18.24 -3.46 -7.93
C ARG A 209 -17.49 -2.16 -7.63
N PHE A 210 -17.54 -1.22 -8.56
CA PHE A 210 -17.10 0.17 -8.34
C PHE A 210 -18.06 0.81 -7.33
N LYS A 211 -17.56 1.42 -6.25
CA LYS A 211 -18.40 2.18 -5.32
C LYS A 211 -18.53 3.61 -5.81
N PHE A 212 -19.70 4.23 -5.63
CA PHE A 212 -19.94 5.63 -5.98
C PHE A 212 -18.97 6.61 -5.28
N ALA A 213 -18.52 6.30 -4.08
CA ALA A 213 -17.53 7.10 -3.34
C ALA A 213 -16.19 7.24 -4.08
N ASP A 214 -15.79 6.24 -4.86
CA ASP A 214 -14.56 6.27 -5.65
C ASP A 214 -14.67 7.23 -6.84
N GLY A 215 -15.85 7.32 -7.46
CA GLY A 215 -16.13 8.28 -8.54
C GLY A 215 -16.09 9.72 -8.04
N ILE A 216 -16.69 9.99 -6.88
CA ILE A 216 -16.71 11.33 -6.27
C ILE A 216 -15.29 11.79 -5.93
N SER A 217 -14.48 10.92 -5.32
CA SER A 217 -13.10 11.28 -4.94
C SER A 217 -12.22 11.56 -6.15
N LEU A 218 -12.38 10.80 -7.23
CA LEU A 218 -11.61 10.99 -8.46
C LEU A 218 -12.05 12.26 -9.19
N PHE A 219 -13.36 12.54 -9.25
CA PHE A 219 -13.88 13.78 -9.82
C PHE A 219 -13.38 15.01 -9.04
N ALA A 220 -13.39 14.95 -7.70
CA ALA A 220 -12.84 16.02 -6.87
C ALA A 220 -11.34 16.25 -7.13
N GLY A 221 -10.55 15.20 -7.30
CA GLY A 221 -9.13 15.30 -7.66
C GLY A 221 -8.90 15.99 -9.01
N VAL A 222 -9.68 15.62 -10.03
CA VAL A 222 -9.59 16.21 -11.38
C VAL A 222 -10.07 17.67 -11.39
N ALA A 223 -11.14 17.98 -10.68
CA ALA A 223 -11.65 19.35 -10.56
C ALA A 223 -10.63 20.27 -9.90
N LEU A 224 -9.94 19.80 -8.84
CA LEU A 224 -8.90 20.59 -8.19
C LEU A 224 -7.68 20.82 -9.09
N LEU A 225 -7.32 19.86 -9.96
CA LEU A 225 -6.26 20.06 -10.96
C LEU A 225 -6.65 21.10 -12.00
N GLY A 226 -7.91 21.10 -12.45
CA GLY A 226 -8.43 22.13 -13.36
C GLY A 226 -8.31 23.53 -12.75
N VAL A 227 -8.65 23.68 -11.47
CA VAL A 227 -8.49 24.95 -10.73
C VAL A 227 -7.01 25.30 -10.56
N ALA A 228 -6.13 24.34 -10.30
CA ALA A 228 -4.70 24.57 -10.19
C ALA A 228 -4.10 25.11 -11.51
N LEU A 229 -4.47 24.51 -12.64
CA LEU A 229 -4.01 24.93 -13.96
C LEU A 229 -4.59 26.28 -14.39
N TRP A 230 -5.83 26.59 -14.00
CA TRP A 230 -6.45 27.88 -14.30
C TRP A 230 -5.84 29.04 -13.49
N THR A 231 -5.36 28.74 -12.28
CA THR A 231 -4.83 29.75 -11.35
C THR A 231 -3.31 29.90 -11.40
N SER A 232 -2.61 29.07 -12.17
CA SER A 232 -1.15 29.12 -12.42
C SER A 232 -0.84 29.93 -13.67
#